data_AF-A0A4R2BVV6-F1
#
_entry.id   AF-A0A4R2BVV6-F1
#
_cell.length_a   1.000
_cell.length_b   1.000
_cell.length_c   1.000
_cell.angle_alpha   90.00
_cell.angle_beta   90.00
_cell.angle_gamma   90.00
#
_symmetry.space_group_name_H-M   'P 1'
#
loop_
_entity.id
_entity.type
_entity.pdbx_description
1 polymer ?
#
loop_
_entity_poly.entity_id
_entity_poly.type
_entity_poly.pdbx_seq_one_letter_code
_entity_poly.pdbx_strand_id
1 'polypeptide(L)'
;MAAEMPVRLHFIPEWADKQGVKQVRIAEGVGASQGLVSRWWDGTMPTPQYLKLLADFFGTDVHGLFRHPDEDWIAKLLRDRSEADRQKAIEMLKLLFKEDEGSAG
;
A
#
# COMPACT_ATOMS: atom_id res chain seq x y z
N MET A 1 -7.57 -28.22 -1.05
CA MET A 1 -8.01 -27.15 -1.97
C MET A 1 -7.37 -25.86 -1.52
N ALA A 2 -6.29 -25.42 -2.17
CA ALA A 2 -5.75 -24.10 -1.91
C ALA A 2 -6.72 -23.11 -2.56
N ALA A 3 -7.31 -22.22 -1.76
CA ALA A 3 -8.08 -21.12 -2.31
C ALA A 3 -7.08 -20.24 -3.08
N GLU A 4 -7.16 -20.24 -4.40
CA GLU A 4 -6.55 -19.20 -5.23
C GLU A 4 -7.15 -17.89 -4.76
N MET A 5 -6.43 -17.18 -3.88
CA MET A 5 -6.83 -15.87 -3.43
C MET A 5 -6.96 -15.03 -4.70
N PRO A 6 -8.13 -14.41 -4.97
CA PRO A 6 -8.27 -13.58 -6.15
C PRO A 6 -7.14 -12.56 -6.11
N VAL A 7 -6.46 -12.37 -7.24
CA VAL A 7 -5.41 -11.37 -7.38
C VAL A 7 -6.02 -10.02 -7.01
N ARG A 8 -5.87 -9.62 -5.74
CA ARG A 8 -6.34 -8.33 -5.25
C ARG A 8 -5.44 -7.31 -5.91
N LEU A 9 -6.00 -6.63 -6.91
CA LEU A 9 -5.25 -5.63 -7.66
C LEU A 9 -4.90 -4.44 -6.76
N HIS A 10 -5.64 -4.19 -5.68
CA HIS A 10 -5.40 -3.08 -4.76
C HIS A 10 -5.50 -3.52 -3.29
N PHE A 11 -4.97 -2.67 -2.41
CA PHE A 11 -4.87 -2.88 -0.96
C PHE A 11 -5.74 -1.88 -0.16
N ILE A 12 -6.85 -1.40 -0.75
CA ILE A 12 -7.73 -0.40 -0.11
C ILE A 12 -8.22 -0.86 1.27
N PRO A 13 -8.67 -2.13 1.47
CA PRO A 13 -9.03 -2.63 2.80
C PRO A 13 -7.90 -2.53 3.82
N GLU A 14 -6.70 -2.94 3.43
CA GLU A 14 -5.53 -2.97 4.30
C GLU A 14 -5.08 -1.53 4.65
N TRP A 15 -5.18 -0.60 3.70
CA TRP A 15 -5.00 0.83 3.93
C TRP A 15 -6.00 1.38 4.94
N ALA A 16 -7.27 0.97 4.84
CA ALA A 16 -8.32 1.38 5.75
C ALA A 16 -8.10 0.83 7.17
N ASP A 17 -7.74 -0.45 7.28
CA ASP A 17 -7.44 -1.12 8.55
C ASP A 17 -6.25 -0.48 9.25
N LYS A 18 -5.16 -0.20 8.52
CA LYS A 18 -3.96 0.47 9.07
C LYS A 18 -4.28 1.85 9.65
N GLN A 19 -5.18 2.59 9.04
CA GLN A 19 -5.59 3.91 9.50
C GLN A 19 -6.78 3.88 10.46
N GLY A 20 -7.35 2.70 10.76
CA GLY A 20 -8.52 2.56 11.62
C GLY A 20 -9.78 3.25 11.07
N VAL A 21 -9.88 3.41 9.74
CA VAL A 21 -10.99 4.10 9.08
C VAL A 21 -12.03 3.10 8.57
N LYS A 22 -13.31 3.41 8.77
CA LYS A 22 -14.42 2.59 8.27
C LYS A 22 -14.78 2.97 6.83
N GLN A 23 -15.36 2.02 6.08
CA GLN A 23 -15.89 2.26 4.72
C GLN A 23 -16.76 3.52 4.62
N VAL A 24 -17.56 3.79 5.66
CA VAL A 24 -18.44 4.96 5.70
C VAL A 24 -17.67 6.27 5.54
N ARG A 25 -16.58 6.39 6.29
CA ARG A 25 -15.73 7.59 6.28
C ARG A 25 -14.96 7.74 4.97
N ILE A 26 -14.60 6.63 4.34
CA ILE A 26 -13.96 6.64 3.02
C ILE A 26 -14.96 7.14 1.98
N ALA A 27 -16.19 6.62 2.02
CA ALA A 27 -17.27 7.04 1.11
C ALA A 27 -17.50 8.56 1.19
N GLU A 28 -17.59 9.09 2.41
CA GLU A 28 -17.72 10.53 2.67
C GLU A 28 -16.49 11.31 2.18
N GLY A 29 -15.28 10.81 2.48
CA GLY A 29 -14.02 11.48 2.14
C GLY A 29 -13.74 11.57 0.64
N VAL A 30 -14.19 10.59 -0.15
CA VAL A 30 -13.97 10.54 -1.60
C VAL A 30 -15.23 10.86 -2.41
N GLY A 31 -16.36 11.17 -1.76
CA GLY A 31 -17.63 11.46 -2.42
C GLY A 31 -18.25 10.26 -3.14
N ALA A 32 -17.99 9.03 -2.67
CA ALA A 32 -18.55 7.80 -3.23
C ALA A 32 -19.80 7.34 -2.46
N SER A 33 -20.61 6.50 -3.09
CA SER A 33 -21.70 5.79 -2.39
C SER A 33 -21.16 4.63 -1.55
N GLN A 34 -21.82 4.29 -0.44
CA GLN A 34 -21.47 3.13 0.41
C GLN A 34 -21.40 1.83 -0.39
N GLY A 35 -22.37 1.60 -1.30
CA GLY A 35 -22.39 0.40 -2.13
C GLY A 35 -21.22 0.32 -3.10
N LEU A 36 -20.72 1.47 -3.58
CA LEU A 36 -19.52 1.51 -4.42
C LEU A 36 -18.26 1.18 -3.60
N VAL A 37 -18.14 1.73 -2.38
CA VAL A 37 -17.02 1.42 -1.48
C VAL A 37 -17.02 -0.06 -1.09
N SER A 38 -18.18 -0.64 -0.78
CA SER A 38 -18.31 -2.08 -0.48
C SER A 38 -17.78 -2.95 -1.62
N ARG A 39 -18.09 -2.60 -2.87
CA ARG A 39 -17.56 -3.33 -4.04
C ARG A 39 -16.04 -3.29 -4.15
N TRP A 40 -15.39 -2.24 -3.66
CA TRP A 40 -13.93 -2.20 -3.60
C TRP A 40 -13.39 -3.24 -2.62
N TRP A 41 -14.06 -3.47 -1.49
CA TRP A 41 -13.71 -4.55 -0.56
C TRP A 41 -13.86 -5.94 -1.18
N ASP A 42 -14.80 -6.09 -2.12
CA ASP A 42 -14.98 -7.32 -2.89
C ASP A 42 -13.96 -7.47 -4.04
N GLY A 43 -13.03 -6.53 -4.19
CA GLY A 43 -11.96 -6.55 -5.19
C GLY A 43 -12.31 -5.82 -6.50
N THR A 44 -13.44 -5.11 -6.57
CA THR A 44 -13.76 -4.27 -7.74
C THR A 44 -12.75 -3.13 -7.85
N MET A 45 -12.23 -2.90 -9.05
CA MET A 45 -11.32 -1.79 -9.33
C MET A 45 -12.06 -0.44 -9.29
N PRO A 46 -11.59 0.53 -8.48
CA PRO A 46 -12.07 1.90 -8.56
C PRO A 46 -11.72 2.52 -9.92
N THR A 47 -12.53 3.47 -10.38
CA THR A 47 -12.22 4.24 -11.59
C THR A 47 -11.00 5.14 -11.36
N PRO A 48 -10.31 5.62 -12.41
CA PRO A 48 -9.15 6.51 -12.26
C PRO A 48 -9.40 7.75 -11.39
N GLN A 49 -10.62 8.30 -11.45
CA GLN A 49 -11.03 9.42 -10.59
C GLN A 49 -10.99 9.04 -9.11
N TYR A 50 -11.59 7.90 -8.74
CA TYR A 50 -11.60 7.43 -7.35
C TYR A 50 -10.23 6.95 -6.90
N LEU A 51 -9.41 6.36 -7.77
CA LEU A 51 -8.02 6.00 -7.43
C LEU A 51 -7.23 7.22 -6.96
N LYS A 52 -7.36 8.36 -7.65
CA LYS A 52 -6.70 9.59 -7.23
C LYS A 52 -7.22 10.08 -5.87
N LEU A 53 -8.54 10.12 -5.69
CA LEU A 53 -9.16 10.57 -4.43
C LEU A 53 -8.80 9.65 -3.25
N LEU A 54 -8.74 8.34 -3.48
CA LEU A 54 -8.33 7.35 -2.48
C LEU A 54 -6.84 7.49 -2.13
N ALA A 55 -5.98 7.70 -3.13
CA ALA A 55 -4.56 7.94 -2.90
C ALA A 55 -4.35 9.20 -2.04
N ASP A 56 -5.03 10.30 -2.38
CA ASP A 56 -5.01 11.53 -1.60
C ASP A 56 -5.56 11.31 -0.18
N PHE A 57 -6.69 10.59 -0.05
CA PHE A 57 -7.31 10.27 1.24
C PHE A 57 -6.38 9.45 2.15
N PHE A 58 -5.69 8.46 1.60
CA PHE A 58 -4.77 7.61 2.37
C PHE A 58 -3.35 8.20 2.50
N GLY A 59 -3.08 9.37 1.90
CA GLY A 59 -1.77 10.01 1.93
C GLY A 59 -0.69 9.17 1.23
N THR A 60 -1.03 8.58 0.08
CA THR A 60 -0.10 7.87 -0.80
C THR A 60 -0.28 8.33 -2.25
N ASP A 61 0.44 7.72 -3.19
CA ASP A 61 0.22 7.90 -4.63
C ASP A 61 -0.65 6.76 -5.19
N VAL A 62 -1.14 6.90 -6.42
CA VAL A 62 -2.01 5.90 -7.04
C VAL A 62 -1.35 4.52 -7.06
N HIS A 63 -0.02 4.41 -7.31
CA HIS A 63 0.68 3.12 -7.28
C HIS A 63 0.82 2.55 -5.87
N GLY A 64 0.82 3.41 -4.84
CA GLY A 64 0.76 3.00 -3.44
C GLY A 64 -0.51 2.22 -3.08
N LEU A 65 -1.63 2.46 -3.78
CA LEU A 65 -2.86 1.66 -3.58
C LEU A 65 -2.72 0.21 -4.05
N PHE A 66 -1.72 -0.09 -4.88
CA PHE A 66 -1.43 -1.43 -5.42
C PHE A 66 -0.31 -2.13 -4.65
N ARG A 67 0.10 -1.58 -3.50
CA ARG A 67 1.11 -2.14 -2.60
C ARG A 67 0.56 -2.23 -1.18
N HIS A 68 1.04 -3.20 -0.41
CA HIS A 68 0.62 -3.32 0.98
C HIS A 68 1.07 -2.07 1.76
N PRO A 69 0.23 -1.49 2.62
CA PRO A 69 0.58 -0.26 3.33
C PRO A 69 1.76 -0.42 4.30
N ASP A 70 2.10 -1.65 4.70
CA ASP A 70 3.31 -1.95 5.50
C ASP A 70 4.60 -2.00 4.69
N GLU A 71 4.52 -1.96 3.36
CA GLU A 71 5.68 -1.81 2.47
C GLU A 71 5.87 -0.35 2.03
N ASP A 72 4.84 0.48 2.18
CA ASP A 72 4.80 1.88 1.74
C ASP A 72 5.76 2.80 2.53
N TRP A 73 6.10 2.45 3.78
CA TRP A 73 6.97 3.29 4.61
C TRP A 73 8.38 3.44 4.04
N ILE A 74 8.92 2.41 3.36
CA ILE A 74 10.24 2.49 2.71
C ILE A 74 10.18 3.47 1.54
N ALA A 75 9.13 3.39 0.73
CA ALA A 75 8.93 4.30 -0.38
C ALA A 75 8.79 5.75 0.09
N LYS A 76 8.09 5.99 1.21
CA LYS A 76 7.99 7.31 1.85
C LYS A 76 9.31 7.78 2.44
N LEU A 77 10.03 6.94 3.17
CA LEU A 77 11.31 7.26 3.80
C LEU A 77 12.36 7.71 2.76
N LEU A 78 12.34 7.09 1.58
CA LEU A 78 13.31 7.38 0.52
C LEU A 78 12.88 8.51 -0.42
N ARG A 79 11.58 8.90 -0.44
CA ARG A 79 11.02 9.85 -1.41
C ARG A 79 11.78 11.19 -1.44
N ASP A 80 12.03 11.78 -0.28
CA ASP A 80 12.67 13.11 -0.16
C ASP A 80 14.18 13.05 0.10
N ARG A 81 14.80 11.87 -0.08
CA ARG A 81 16.24 11.66 0.12
C ARG A 81 17.00 11.78 -1.19
N SER A 82 18.21 12.36 -1.11
CA SER A 82 19.14 12.42 -2.25
C SER A 82 19.51 11.02 -2.73
N GLU A 83 19.93 10.87 -3.99
CA GLU A 83 20.40 9.57 -4.50
C GLU A 83 21.53 8.97 -3.64
N ALA A 84 22.46 9.82 -3.16
CA ALA A 84 23.53 9.39 -2.27
C ALA A 84 23.00 8.84 -0.93
N ASP A 85 21.99 9.47 -0.34
CA ASP A 85 21.37 9.00 0.90
C ASP A 85 20.55 7.72 0.70
N ARG A 86 19.87 7.60 -0.45
CA ARG A 86 19.17 6.37 -0.83
C ARG A 86 20.15 5.21 -0.98
N GLN A 87 21.29 5.44 -1.62
CA GLN A 87 22.31 4.40 -1.79
C GLN A 87 22.90 3.98 -0.45
N LYS A 88 23.19 4.92 0.46
CA LYS A 88 23.65 4.61 1.83
C LYS A 88 22.62 3.79 2.60
N ALA A 89 21.35 4.16 2.54
CA ALA A 89 20.27 3.41 3.18
C ALA A 89 20.19 1.96 2.65
N ILE A 90 20.32 1.77 1.33
CA ILE A 90 20.35 0.44 0.71
C ILE A 90 21.56 -0.36 1.20
N GLU A 91 22.75 0.23 1.27
CA GLU A 91 23.94 -0.47 1.77
C GLU A 91 23.82 -0.86 3.24
N MET A 92 23.29 0.02 4.09
CA MET A 92 23.03 -0.29 5.50
C MET A 92 22.04 -1.43 5.66
N LEU A 93 20.93 -1.41 4.91
CA LEU A 93 19.96 -2.51 4.92
C LEU A 93 20.58 -3.82 4.44
N LYS A 94 21.37 -3.79 3.36
CA LYS A 94 22.09 -4.97 2.88
C LYS A 94 23.02 -5.52 3.94
N LEU A 95 23.75 -4.69 4.68
CA LEU A 95 24.63 -5.12 5.77
C LEU A 95 23.87 -5.74 6.93
N LEU A 96 22.74 -5.15 7.32
CA LEU A 96 21.88 -5.66 8.41
C LEU A 96 21.29 -7.04 8.10
N PHE A 97 20.98 -7.33 6.83
CA PHE A 97 20.43 -8.62 6.41
C PHE A 97 21.48 -9.59 5.86
N LYS A 98 22.77 -9.24 5.87
CA LYS A 98 23.88 -10.09 5.41
C LYS A 98 24.34 -11.10 6.47
N GLU A 99 23.39 -11.73 7.16
CA GLU A 99 23.65 -12.81 8.15
C GLU A 99 22.86 -14.12 7.87
N ASP A 100 22.33 -14.37 6.66
CA ASP A 100 21.64 -15.65 6.37
C ASP A 100 22.08 -16.40 5.09
N GLU A 101 23.08 -15.93 4.32
CA GLU A 101 23.71 -16.75 3.26
C GLU A 101 25.02 -17.40 3.75
N GLY A 102 24.99 -17.99 4.95
CA GLY A 102 26.19 -18.54 5.58
C GLY A 102 26.01 -19.65 6.62
N SER A 103 24.82 -20.23 6.79
CA SER A 103 24.65 -21.38 7.70
C SER A 103 23.62 -22.40 7.20
N ALA A 104 23.93 -23.02 6.07
CA ALA A 104 23.51 -24.39 5.80
C ALA A 104 24.78 -25.23 5.61
N GLY A 105 25.39 -25.58 6.74
CA GLY A 105 26.35 -26.69 6.85
C GLY A 105 25.63 -28.00 7.10
#